data_AF-A0A6P0HDK4-F1
#
_entry.id   AF-A0A6P0HDK4-F1
#
_cell.length_a   1.000
_cell.length_b   1.000
_cell.length_c   1.000
_cell.angle_alpha   90.00
_cell.angle_beta   90.00
_cell.angle_gamma   90.00
#
_symmetry.space_group_name_H-M   'P 1'
#
loop_
_entity.id
_entity.type
_entity.pdbx_description
1 polymer ?
#
loop_
_entity_poly.entity_id
_entity_poly.type
_entity_poly.pdbx_seq_one_letter_code
_entity_poly.pdbx_strand_id
1 'polypeptide(L)'
;MLVLQGAIESVDAERFVLERDQLEAPEELSEYARAGSYEVSVVGRFHTLAQRWLERQQLAAVWERPVAKRSSGSGRHPTIDISLFGEVGSANDGDPPERREVRLEFGFFDIASPKRPSTRRVDPSKLLGDAEKLFDLRETAAPVAGSFEIENYVLLWRIANEKNTGDNLKWHHRALTTSASVAMTDSTHPGIQIDHLLTSSVDLIAARTNEHRVAYVGVFRVTARPATTPAPP
;
A
#
# COMPACT_ATOMS: atom_id res chain seq x y z
N MET A 1 -7.30 -3.99 8.71
CA MET A 1 -8.30 -3.61 7.68
C MET A 1 -9.18 -2.44 8.11
N LEU A 2 -9.81 -2.50 9.29
CA LEU A 2 -10.70 -1.44 9.80
C LEU A 2 -10.09 -0.03 9.85
N VAL A 3 -8.81 0.09 10.23
CA VAL A 3 -8.13 1.39 10.33
C VAL A 3 -7.96 2.05 8.96
N LEU A 4 -7.60 1.28 7.94
CA LEU A 4 -7.48 1.77 6.57
C LEU A 4 -8.82 2.14 5.98
N GLN A 5 -9.83 1.32 6.26
CA GLN A 5 -11.20 1.65 5.90
C GLN A 5 -11.63 2.99 6.51
N GLY A 6 -11.44 3.18 7.82
CA GLY A 6 -11.77 4.44 8.49
C GLY A 6 -10.96 5.63 7.98
N ALA A 7 -9.71 5.43 7.56
CA ALA A 7 -8.90 6.47 6.94
C ALA A 7 -9.45 6.89 5.58
N ILE A 8 -9.78 5.92 4.72
CA ILE A 8 -10.38 6.17 3.42
C ILE A 8 -11.73 6.88 3.58
N GLU A 9 -12.59 6.42 4.49
CA GLU A 9 -13.89 7.04 4.78
C GLU A 9 -13.74 8.48 5.31
N SER A 10 -12.78 8.73 6.22
CA SER A 10 -12.56 10.06 6.79
C SER A 10 -12.03 11.04 5.74
N VAL A 11 -11.07 10.62 4.92
CA VAL A 11 -10.56 11.45 3.80
C VAL A 11 -11.65 11.70 2.78
N ASP A 12 -12.45 10.68 2.44
CA ASP A 12 -13.56 10.83 1.52
C ASP A 12 -14.59 11.83 2.05
N ALA A 13 -14.96 11.76 3.33
CA ALA A 13 -15.89 12.70 3.93
C ALA A 13 -15.35 14.14 3.93
N GLU A 14 -14.09 14.34 4.32
CA GLU A 14 -13.45 15.66 4.33
C GLU A 14 -13.33 16.24 2.93
N ARG A 15 -12.88 15.44 1.97
CA ARG A 15 -12.78 15.86 0.57
C ARG A 15 -14.13 16.11 -0.04
N PHE A 16 -15.11 15.27 0.23
CA PHE A 16 -16.46 15.44 -0.27
C PHE A 16 -17.05 16.80 0.15
N VAL A 17 -16.85 17.19 1.43
CA VAL A 17 -17.27 18.51 1.93
C VAL A 17 -16.54 19.64 1.21
N LEU A 18 -15.23 19.49 0.95
CA LEU A 18 -14.43 20.49 0.25
C LEU A 18 -14.75 20.58 -1.25
N GLU A 19 -14.98 19.44 -1.91
CA GLU A 19 -15.25 19.32 -3.35
C GLU A 19 -16.65 19.80 -3.71
N ARG A 20 -17.64 19.60 -2.83
CA ARG A 20 -19.03 20.08 -3.04
C ARG A 20 -19.08 21.59 -3.31
N ASP A 21 -18.18 22.34 -2.69
CA ASP A 21 -18.21 23.81 -2.67
C ASP A 21 -17.02 24.44 -3.45
N GLN A 22 -16.17 23.64 -4.11
CA GLN A 22 -15.01 24.12 -4.87
C GLN A 22 -15.31 24.33 -6.36
N LEU A 23 -14.74 25.40 -6.93
CA LEU A 23 -14.63 25.59 -8.38
C LEU A 23 -13.76 24.47 -8.96
N GLU A 24 -14.17 23.89 -10.09
CA GLU A 24 -13.40 22.83 -10.76
C GLU A 24 -11.97 23.31 -11.04
N ALA A 25 -10.99 22.47 -10.70
CA ALA A 25 -9.60 22.72 -11.04
C ALA A 25 -9.45 22.78 -12.57
N PRO A 26 -8.58 23.66 -13.12
CA PRO A 26 -8.26 23.68 -14.55
C PRO A 26 -7.90 22.28 -15.06
N GLU A 27 -8.35 21.96 -16.28
CA GLU A 27 -8.22 20.60 -16.86
C GLU A 27 -6.75 20.14 -16.89
N GLU A 28 -5.82 21.06 -17.09
CA GLU A 28 -4.37 20.84 -17.12
C GLU A 28 -3.77 20.42 -15.77
N LEU A 29 -4.46 20.71 -14.66
CA LEU A 29 -4.04 20.37 -13.30
C LEU A 29 -4.86 19.21 -12.70
N SER A 30 -5.89 18.75 -13.43
CA SER A 30 -6.85 17.77 -12.93
C SER A 30 -6.21 16.40 -12.61
N GLU A 31 -5.22 15.98 -13.41
CA GLU A 31 -4.48 14.71 -13.23
C GLU A 31 -3.61 14.73 -11.97
N TYR A 32 -2.96 15.86 -11.68
CA TYR A 32 -2.09 16.02 -10.52
C TYR A 32 -2.85 16.26 -9.20
N ALA A 33 -3.98 16.95 -9.27
CA ALA A 33 -4.68 17.42 -8.08
C ALA A 33 -5.40 16.30 -7.31
N ARG A 34 -5.92 15.28 -8.00
CA ARG A 34 -6.84 14.32 -7.37
C ARG A 34 -6.17 13.10 -6.76
N ALA A 35 -5.32 12.38 -7.51
CA ALA A 35 -4.77 11.10 -7.06
C ALA A 35 -3.68 11.26 -5.99
N GLY A 36 -2.60 12.00 -6.29
CA GLY A 36 -1.47 12.16 -5.37
C GLY A 36 -1.85 12.85 -4.05
N SER A 37 -2.69 13.88 -4.11
CA SER A 37 -3.17 14.57 -2.91
C SER A 37 -4.11 13.69 -2.06
N TYR A 38 -4.85 12.76 -2.66
CA TYR A 38 -5.70 11.83 -1.91
C TYR A 38 -4.84 10.79 -1.21
N GLU A 39 -3.84 10.23 -1.90
CA GLU A 39 -2.89 9.28 -1.34
C GLU A 39 -2.21 9.86 -0.09
N VAL A 40 -1.62 11.06 -0.19
CA VAL A 40 -0.99 11.75 0.96
C VAL A 40 -1.97 11.95 2.11
N SER A 41 -3.23 12.32 1.81
CA SER A 41 -4.27 12.51 2.82
C SER A 41 -4.65 11.19 3.50
N VAL A 42 -4.76 10.09 2.75
CA VAL A 42 -5.06 8.74 3.28
C VAL A 42 -3.93 8.24 4.14
N VAL A 43 -2.68 8.38 3.71
CA VAL A 43 -1.51 7.98 4.51
C VAL A 43 -1.49 8.75 5.82
N GLY A 44 -1.67 10.08 5.78
CA GLY A 44 -1.75 10.92 6.97
C GLY A 44 -2.89 10.53 7.91
N ARG A 45 -4.11 10.35 7.38
CA ARG A 45 -5.28 9.92 8.18
C ARG A 45 -5.13 8.51 8.73
N PHE A 46 -4.58 7.59 7.95
CA PHE A 46 -4.26 6.24 8.42
C PHE A 46 -3.30 6.34 9.59
N HIS A 47 -2.18 7.06 9.45
CA HIS A 47 -1.22 7.24 10.52
C HIS A 47 -1.88 7.77 11.80
N THR A 48 -2.70 8.83 11.71
CA THR A 48 -3.41 9.41 12.86
C THR A 48 -4.44 8.47 13.48
N LEU A 49 -5.27 7.80 12.68
CA LEU A 49 -6.31 6.89 13.18
C LEU A 49 -5.72 5.59 13.72
N ALA A 50 -4.64 5.10 13.10
CA ALA A 50 -3.93 3.90 13.50
C ALA A 50 -3.21 4.09 14.84
N GLN A 51 -2.79 5.32 15.16
CA GLN A 51 -1.89 5.60 16.28
C GLN A 51 -2.30 4.90 17.59
N ARG A 52 -3.55 5.08 18.03
CA ARG A 52 -4.04 4.44 19.27
C ARG A 52 -4.12 2.92 19.18
N TRP A 53 -4.40 2.38 18.00
CA TRP A 53 -4.42 0.94 17.81
C TRP A 53 -3.00 0.38 17.83
N LEU A 54 -2.06 1.05 17.16
CA LEU A 54 -0.63 0.71 17.11
C LEU A 54 0.02 0.78 18.49
N GLU A 55 -0.25 1.82 19.28
CA GLU A 55 0.22 1.95 20.67
C GLU A 55 -0.20 0.75 21.53
N ARG A 56 -1.45 0.26 21.37
CA ARG A 56 -1.92 -0.96 22.08
C ARG A 56 -1.22 -2.23 21.61
N GLN A 57 -0.74 -2.26 20.37
CA GLN A 57 0.08 -3.34 19.84
C GLN A 57 1.57 -3.15 20.17
N GLN A 58 1.93 -2.15 20.98
CA GLN A 58 3.31 -1.77 21.28
C GLN A 58 4.12 -1.44 20.01
N LEU A 59 3.44 -0.90 19.00
CA LEU A 59 4.03 -0.47 17.74
C LEU A 59 4.18 1.06 17.72
N ALA A 60 5.37 1.54 17.40
CA ALA A 60 5.65 2.95 17.13
C ALA A 60 5.58 3.22 15.62
N ALA A 61 4.73 4.15 15.21
CA ALA A 61 4.55 4.54 13.81
C ALA A 61 5.46 5.71 13.42
N VAL A 62 6.05 5.66 12.22
CA VAL A 62 6.82 6.75 11.62
C VAL A 62 6.30 6.98 10.20
N TRP A 63 5.78 8.18 9.94
CA TRP A 63 5.33 8.62 8.62
C TRP A 63 6.50 9.21 7.80
N GLU A 64 6.53 8.94 6.50
CA GLU A 64 7.57 9.34 5.54
C GLU A 64 8.98 9.00 6.03
N ARG A 65 9.18 7.76 6.52
CA ARG A 65 10.47 7.37 7.10
C ARG A 65 11.55 7.38 6.02
N PRO A 66 12.60 8.21 6.14
CA PRO A 66 13.72 8.17 5.21
C PRO A 66 14.51 6.87 5.38
N VAL A 67 14.96 6.30 4.26
CA VAL A 67 15.92 5.21 4.23
C VAL A 67 17.28 5.78 3.82
N ALA A 68 18.26 5.67 4.70
CA ALA A 68 19.60 6.22 4.50
C ALA A 68 20.38 5.40 3.45
N LYS A 69 19.98 5.49 2.18
CA LYS A 69 20.72 4.94 1.05
C LYS A 69 21.41 6.09 0.34
N ARG A 70 22.64 6.44 0.73
CA ARG A 70 23.53 7.20 -0.17
C ARG A 70 24.98 6.74 -0.04
N SER A 71 25.47 6.17 -1.13
CA SER A 71 26.90 6.10 -1.45
C SER A 71 27.33 7.20 -2.44
N SER A 72 26.42 7.82 -3.22
CA SER A 72 26.63 9.10 -3.96
C SER A 72 25.33 9.59 -4.65
N GLY A 73 25.20 10.90 -4.94
CA GLY A 73 24.12 11.51 -5.76
C GLY A 73 23.30 12.64 -5.09
N SER A 74 22.79 13.59 -5.88
CA SER A 74 21.83 14.65 -5.47
C SER A 74 20.39 14.21 -5.74
N GLY A 75 19.51 14.24 -4.74
CA GLY A 75 18.08 13.87 -4.84
C GLY A 75 17.39 13.86 -3.47
N ARG A 76 16.10 13.47 -3.38
CA ARG A 76 15.43 13.13 -2.10
C ARG A 76 15.81 11.70 -1.71
N HIS A 77 16.01 11.42 -0.42
CA HIS A 77 16.18 10.02 0.02
C HIS A 77 14.91 9.23 -0.28
N PRO A 78 15.00 7.93 -0.66
CA PRO A 78 13.81 7.10 -0.73
C PRO A 78 13.16 7.06 0.67
N THR A 79 11.84 7.21 0.70
CA THR A 79 11.04 7.18 1.92
C THR A 79 10.13 5.97 1.91
N ILE A 80 9.87 5.39 3.08
CA ILE A 80 8.74 4.48 3.30
C ILE A 80 7.57 5.31 3.78
N ASP A 81 6.38 5.10 3.22
CA ASP A 81 5.21 5.88 3.64
C ASP A 81 4.94 5.71 5.13
N ILE A 82 4.82 4.47 5.61
CA ILE A 82 4.69 4.21 7.05
C ILE A 82 5.58 3.05 7.46
N SER A 83 6.43 3.28 8.46
CA SER A 83 7.14 2.22 9.18
C SER A 83 6.54 2.04 10.58
N LEU A 84 6.25 0.80 10.95
CA LEU A 84 5.79 0.41 12.28
C LEU A 84 6.89 -0.38 12.97
N PHE A 85 7.38 0.11 14.11
CA PHE A 85 8.44 -0.51 14.89
C PHE A 85 7.89 -1.17 16.13
N GLY A 86 8.32 -2.39 16.43
CA GLY A 86 7.99 -3.04 17.69
C GLY A 86 8.85 -4.26 17.97
N GLU A 87 8.34 -5.12 18.83
CA GLU A 87 9.02 -6.33 19.28
C GLU A 87 8.14 -7.55 19.03
N VAL A 88 8.75 -8.67 18.67
CA VAL A 88 8.11 -9.98 18.55
C VAL A 88 8.68 -10.86 19.65
N GLY A 89 7.79 -11.56 20.36
CA GLY A 89 8.22 -12.54 21.37
C GLY A 89 9.09 -13.61 20.72
N SER A 90 10.18 -13.99 21.38
CA SER A 90 11.04 -15.03 20.84
C SER A 90 10.31 -16.37 20.73
N ALA A 91 10.68 -17.16 19.71
CA ALA A 91 10.18 -18.52 19.53
C ALA A 91 10.62 -19.47 20.67
N ASN A 92 11.71 -19.13 21.37
CA ASN A 92 12.19 -19.89 22.52
C ASN A 92 11.99 -19.11 23.82
N ASP A 93 11.59 -19.84 24.85
CA ASP A 93 11.43 -19.28 26.19
C ASP A 93 12.80 -18.83 26.75
N GLY A 94 12.96 -17.53 27.01
CA GLY A 94 14.18 -16.93 27.58
C GLY A 94 15.09 -16.17 26.62
N ASP A 95 14.84 -16.21 25.31
CA ASP A 95 15.56 -15.37 24.34
C ASP A 95 15.02 -13.93 24.36
N PRO A 96 15.87 -12.90 24.16
CA PRO A 96 15.41 -11.52 24.10
C PRO A 96 14.46 -11.33 22.91
N PRO A 97 13.45 -10.46 23.04
CA PRO A 97 12.50 -10.20 21.97
C PRO A 97 13.23 -9.67 20.72
N GLU A 98 12.83 -10.16 19.55
CA GLU A 98 13.37 -9.69 18.29
C GLU A 98 12.67 -8.40 17.88
N ARG A 99 13.47 -7.42 17.46
CA ARG A 99 12.91 -6.15 16.97
C ARG A 99 12.36 -6.36 15.56
N ARG A 100 11.22 -5.75 15.28
CA ARG A 100 10.51 -5.85 14.00
C ARG A 100 10.22 -4.48 13.44
N GLU A 101 10.35 -4.35 12.13
CA GLU A 101 9.87 -3.21 11.33
C GLU A 101 8.87 -3.70 10.27
N VAL A 102 7.64 -3.21 10.32
CA VAL A 102 6.65 -3.39 9.25
C VAL A 102 6.62 -2.13 8.39
N ARG A 103 6.90 -2.28 7.10
CA ARG A 103 6.95 -1.20 6.11
C ARG A 103 5.70 -1.26 5.23
N LEU A 104 5.00 -0.14 5.13
CA LEU A 104 3.79 0.01 4.34
C LEU A 104 4.03 1.06 3.26
N GLU A 105 3.76 0.70 2.01
CA GLU A 105 3.67 1.61 0.87
C GLU A 105 2.23 1.71 0.42
N PHE A 106 1.75 2.91 0.16
CA PHE A 106 0.40 3.15 -0.33
C PHE A 106 0.46 3.56 -1.80
N GLY A 107 -0.57 3.16 -2.55
CA GLY A 107 -0.61 3.48 -3.97
C GLY A 107 -2.00 3.46 -4.54
N PHE A 108 -2.27 4.35 -5.49
CA PHE A 108 -3.46 4.25 -6.32
C PHE A 108 -3.21 3.30 -7.51
N PHE A 109 -4.12 2.38 -7.79
CA PHE A 109 -4.03 1.52 -8.97
C PHE A 109 -5.08 1.85 -10.02
N ASP A 110 -4.67 1.80 -11.28
CA ASP A 110 -5.54 2.01 -12.41
C ASP A 110 -6.07 0.72 -13.00
N ILE A 111 -7.18 0.84 -13.72
CA ILE A 111 -7.72 -0.23 -14.54
C ILE A 111 -7.27 -0.02 -15.98
N ALA A 112 -6.42 -0.90 -16.47
CA ALA A 112 -6.09 -0.95 -17.88
C ALA A 112 -7.33 -1.36 -18.70
N SER A 113 -7.57 -0.62 -19.79
CA SER A 113 -8.72 -0.80 -20.69
C SER A 113 -10.09 -0.76 -19.98
N PRO A 114 -10.47 0.36 -19.33
CA PRO A 114 -11.71 0.46 -18.56
C PRO A 114 -12.97 0.32 -19.43
N LYS A 115 -12.84 0.48 -20.75
CA LYS A 115 -13.96 0.55 -21.71
C LYS A 115 -14.51 -0.81 -22.15
N ARG A 116 -13.83 -1.92 -21.86
CA ARG A 116 -14.26 -3.28 -22.26
C ARG A 116 -14.25 -4.22 -21.05
N PRO A 117 -15.42 -4.69 -20.57
CA PRO A 117 -15.49 -5.59 -19.41
C PRO A 117 -14.67 -6.88 -19.57
N SER A 118 -14.62 -7.45 -20.78
CA SER A 118 -13.90 -8.69 -21.08
C SER A 118 -12.38 -8.57 -21.07
N THR A 119 -11.83 -7.36 -21.13
CA THR A 119 -10.38 -7.10 -21.10
C THR A 119 -9.96 -6.24 -19.91
N ARG A 120 -10.88 -5.99 -18.98
CA ARG A 120 -10.66 -5.17 -17.79
C ARG A 120 -9.61 -5.86 -16.91
N ARG A 121 -8.51 -5.18 -16.62
CA ARG A 121 -7.44 -5.67 -15.74
C ARG A 121 -6.87 -4.53 -14.91
N VAL A 122 -6.25 -4.85 -13.78
CA VAL A 122 -5.48 -3.87 -13.01
C VAL A 122 -4.15 -3.63 -13.72
N ASP A 123 -3.71 -2.37 -13.81
CA ASP A 123 -2.38 -2.03 -14.29
C ASP A 123 -1.33 -2.44 -13.24
N PRO A 124 -0.39 -3.35 -13.59
CA PRO A 124 0.61 -3.83 -12.63
C PRO A 124 1.70 -2.81 -12.32
N SER A 125 1.83 -1.72 -13.08
CA SER A 125 2.98 -0.81 -13.02
C SER A 125 3.20 -0.20 -11.63
N LYS A 126 2.12 0.21 -10.95
CA LYS A 126 2.23 0.76 -9.59
C LYS A 126 2.63 -0.31 -8.57
N LEU A 127 2.03 -1.50 -8.65
CA LEU A 127 2.39 -2.64 -7.79
C LEU A 127 3.86 -3.02 -7.97
N LEU A 128 4.30 -3.11 -9.22
CA LEU A 128 5.67 -3.44 -9.58
C LEU A 128 6.64 -2.40 -9.00
N GLY A 129 6.41 -1.11 -9.26
CA GLY A 129 7.29 -0.05 -8.79
C GLY A 129 7.42 0.01 -7.26
N ASP A 130 6.30 -0.10 -6.53
CA ASP A 130 6.33 -0.09 -5.06
C ASP A 130 6.96 -1.38 -4.49
N ALA A 131 6.71 -2.53 -5.12
CA ALA A 131 7.30 -3.79 -4.70
C ALA A 131 8.82 -3.82 -4.91
N GLU A 132 9.30 -3.37 -6.07
CA GLU A 132 10.74 -3.28 -6.35
C GLU A 132 11.43 -2.28 -5.42
N LYS A 133 10.80 -1.12 -5.16
CA LYS A 133 11.27 -0.16 -4.15
C LYS A 133 11.45 -0.83 -2.79
N LEU A 134 10.44 -1.54 -2.28
CA LEU A 134 10.53 -2.22 -0.99
C LEU A 134 11.57 -3.34 -1.00
N PHE A 135 11.67 -4.09 -2.09
CA PHE A 135 12.64 -5.14 -2.27
C PHE A 135 14.08 -4.59 -2.24
N ASP A 136 14.34 -3.47 -2.91
CA ASP A 136 15.64 -2.78 -2.93
C ASP A 136 16.09 -2.24 -1.58
N LEU A 137 15.12 -1.95 -0.71
CA LEU A 137 15.35 -1.40 0.62
C LEU A 137 15.36 -2.48 1.70
N ARG A 138 15.08 -3.74 1.36
CA ARG A 138 14.93 -4.85 2.33
C ARG A 138 16.16 -5.07 3.22
N GLU A 139 17.35 -4.84 2.68
CA GLU A 139 18.63 -5.00 3.40
C GLU A 139 19.06 -3.70 4.11
N THR A 140 18.38 -2.58 3.86
CA THR A 140 18.74 -1.32 4.50
C THR A 140 18.10 -1.26 5.88
N ALA A 141 18.95 -1.31 6.91
CA ALA A 141 18.54 -1.24 8.29
C ALA A 141 17.85 0.10 8.62
N ALA A 142 16.99 0.08 9.64
CA ALA A 142 16.50 1.29 10.27
C ALA A 142 17.68 2.15 10.76
N PRO A 143 17.54 3.49 10.87
CA PRO A 143 18.60 4.36 11.38
C PRO A 143 18.89 4.16 12.89
N VAL A 144 18.35 3.10 13.49
CA VAL A 144 18.47 2.76 14.90
C VAL A 144 19.36 1.52 15.01
N ALA A 145 20.29 1.52 15.97
CA ALA A 145 21.21 0.42 16.19
C ALA A 145 20.46 -0.88 16.55
N GLY A 146 20.79 -1.98 15.86
CA GLY A 146 20.23 -3.31 16.08
C GLY A 146 19.77 -3.97 14.78
N SER A 147 19.59 -5.29 14.81
CA SER A 147 18.93 -6.03 13.73
C SER A 147 17.41 -5.91 13.88
N PHE A 148 16.74 -5.73 12.76
CA PHE A 148 15.28 -5.77 12.68
C PHE A 148 14.86 -6.87 11.71
N GLU A 149 13.85 -7.65 12.09
CA GLU A 149 13.07 -8.40 11.12
C GLU A 149 12.21 -7.42 10.33
N ILE A 150 12.35 -7.41 9.01
CA ILE A 150 11.65 -6.47 8.13
C ILE A 150 10.55 -7.19 7.37
N GLU A 151 9.33 -6.67 7.48
CA GLU A 151 8.20 -7.07 6.64
C GLU A 151 7.78 -5.93 5.73
N ASN A 152 7.60 -6.22 4.45
CA ASN A 152 7.24 -5.23 3.44
C ASN A 152 5.82 -5.49 2.92
N TYR A 153 4.99 -4.46 2.91
CA TYR A 153 3.63 -4.50 2.38
C TYR A 153 3.34 -3.33 1.45
N VAL A 154 2.63 -3.62 0.36
CA VAL A 154 2.05 -2.63 -0.53
C VAL A 154 0.53 -2.66 -0.37
N LEU A 155 -0.08 -1.48 -0.22
CA LEU A 155 -1.51 -1.29 -0.10
C LEU A 155 -1.98 -0.48 -1.31
N LEU A 156 -2.53 -1.19 -2.28
CA LEU A 156 -3.07 -0.54 -3.47
C LEU A 156 -4.56 -0.34 -3.35
N TRP A 157 -5.03 0.85 -3.64
CA TRP A 157 -6.43 1.16 -3.57
C TRP A 157 -6.92 1.92 -4.81
N ARG A 158 -8.23 1.90 -5.06
CA ARG A 158 -8.88 2.70 -6.09
C ARG A 158 -10.27 3.10 -5.68
N ILE A 159 -10.77 4.19 -6.24
CA ILE A 159 -12.19 4.59 -6.15
C ILE A 159 -12.90 4.20 -7.44
N ALA A 160 -14.13 3.74 -7.31
CA ALA A 160 -14.96 3.30 -8.42
C ALA A 160 -16.39 3.80 -8.27
N ASN A 161 -16.99 4.22 -9.39
CA ASN A 161 -18.40 4.60 -9.43
C ASN A 161 -19.27 3.38 -9.76
N GLU A 162 -19.28 2.40 -8.86
CA GLU A 162 -20.02 1.14 -9.03
C GLU A 162 -20.62 0.69 -7.69
N LYS A 163 -21.64 -0.19 -7.72
CA LYS A 163 -22.24 -0.74 -6.50
C LYS A 163 -21.25 -1.62 -5.75
N ASN A 164 -21.20 -1.52 -4.42
CA ASN A 164 -20.46 -2.46 -3.60
C ASN A 164 -21.17 -3.81 -3.55
N THR A 165 -20.78 -4.72 -4.43
CA THR A 165 -21.34 -6.07 -4.51
C THR A 165 -20.24 -7.11 -4.30
N GLY A 166 -20.64 -8.29 -3.83
CA GLY A 166 -19.72 -9.42 -3.70
C GLY A 166 -19.06 -9.83 -5.03
N ASP A 167 -19.76 -9.66 -6.16
CA ASP A 167 -19.21 -9.96 -7.47
C ASP A 167 -18.14 -8.95 -7.91
N ASN A 168 -18.37 -7.66 -7.65
CA ASN A 168 -17.35 -6.62 -7.89
C ASN A 168 -16.14 -6.84 -6.99
N LEU A 169 -16.33 -7.17 -5.72
CA LEU A 169 -15.23 -7.50 -4.80
C LEU A 169 -14.44 -8.72 -5.28
N LYS A 170 -15.11 -9.81 -5.68
CA LYS A 170 -14.48 -11.01 -6.25
C LYS A 170 -13.71 -10.70 -7.54
N TRP A 171 -14.26 -9.85 -8.40
CA TRP A 171 -13.57 -9.42 -9.61
C TRP A 171 -12.27 -8.69 -9.27
N HIS A 172 -12.31 -7.70 -8.36
CA HIS A 172 -11.13 -6.99 -7.90
C HIS A 172 -10.09 -7.93 -7.30
N HIS A 173 -10.54 -8.86 -6.46
CA HIS A 173 -9.66 -9.85 -5.84
C HIS A 173 -8.90 -10.67 -6.89
N ARG A 174 -9.59 -11.19 -7.92
CA ARG A 174 -8.95 -11.92 -9.01
C ARG A 174 -8.02 -11.04 -9.84
N ALA A 175 -8.43 -9.81 -10.14
CA ALA A 175 -7.66 -8.88 -10.94
C ALA A 175 -6.36 -8.47 -10.23
N LEU A 176 -6.42 -8.19 -8.92
CA LEU A 176 -5.26 -7.87 -8.07
C LEU A 176 -4.32 -9.06 -7.92
N THR A 177 -4.86 -10.28 -7.73
CA THR A 177 -4.05 -11.52 -7.72
C THR A 177 -3.29 -11.72 -9.03
N THR A 178 -3.98 -11.49 -10.16
CA THR A 178 -3.37 -11.57 -11.50
C THR A 178 -2.29 -10.51 -11.66
N SER A 179 -2.58 -9.27 -11.22
CA SER A 179 -1.63 -8.17 -11.25
C SER A 179 -0.35 -8.47 -10.46
N ALA A 180 -0.45 -9.11 -9.30
CA ALA A 180 0.71 -9.54 -8.52
C ALA A 180 1.56 -10.58 -9.27
N SER A 181 0.91 -11.53 -9.94
CA SER A 181 1.60 -12.55 -10.74
C SER A 181 2.34 -11.93 -11.94
N VAL A 182 1.71 -10.94 -12.60
CA VAL A 182 2.32 -10.20 -13.71
C VAL A 182 3.49 -9.34 -13.20
N ALA A 183 3.29 -8.54 -12.14
CA ALA A 183 4.35 -7.73 -11.56
C ALA A 183 5.57 -8.57 -11.13
N MET A 184 5.34 -9.74 -10.55
CA MET A 184 6.43 -10.66 -10.21
C MET A 184 7.16 -11.22 -11.44
N THR A 185 6.46 -11.44 -12.55
CA THR A 185 7.05 -11.91 -13.81
C THR A 185 7.85 -10.82 -14.52
N ASP A 186 7.34 -9.59 -14.48
CA ASP A 186 7.91 -8.43 -15.16
C ASP A 186 9.05 -7.76 -14.35
N SER A 187 9.25 -8.18 -13.09
CA SER A 187 10.26 -7.58 -12.23
C SER A 187 11.69 -7.83 -12.72
N THR A 188 12.51 -6.80 -12.53
CA THR A 188 13.96 -6.84 -12.77
C THR A 188 14.74 -7.58 -11.68
N HIS A 189 14.09 -7.91 -10.55
CA HIS A 189 14.73 -8.49 -9.38
C HIS A 189 14.53 -10.01 -9.30
N PRO A 190 15.58 -10.82 -9.53
CA PRO A 190 15.46 -12.26 -9.38
C PRO A 190 15.16 -12.63 -7.92
N GLY A 191 14.11 -13.41 -7.71
CA GLY A 191 13.71 -13.89 -6.39
C GLY A 191 12.75 -13.00 -5.62
N ILE A 192 12.28 -11.88 -6.18
CA ILE A 192 11.13 -11.16 -5.60
C ILE A 192 9.90 -12.06 -5.57
N GLN A 193 9.13 -12.00 -4.48
CA GLN A 193 7.83 -12.63 -4.34
C GLN A 193 6.81 -11.57 -3.94
N ILE A 194 5.66 -11.56 -4.61
CA ILE A 194 4.57 -10.62 -4.36
C ILE A 194 3.30 -11.43 -4.10
N ASP A 195 2.93 -11.55 -2.83
CA ASP A 195 1.77 -12.32 -2.39
C ASP A 195 0.57 -11.41 -2.16
N HIS A 196 -0.52 -11.61 -2.89
CA HIS A 196 -1.77 -10.93 -2.62
C HIS A 196 -2.48 -11.57 -1.42
N LEU A 197 -2.61 -10.82 -0.33
CA LEU A 197 -3.13 -11.34 0.94
C LEU A 197 -4.63 -11.16 1.10
N LEU A 198 -5.15 -9.98 0.78
CA LEU A 198 -6.56 -9.66 0.96
C LEU A 198 -7.03 -8.59 -0.02
N THR A 199 -8.33 -8.61 -0.29
CA THR A 199 -9.05 -7.52 -0.94
C THR A 199 -10.22 -7.10 -0.07
N SER A 200 -10.41 -5.81 0.09
CA SER A 200 -11.54 -5.22 0.81
C SER A 200 -12.22 -4.17 -0.04
N SER A 201 -13.49 -3.90 0.26
CA SER A 201 -14.24 -2.77 -0.29
C SER A 201 -14.95 -1.98 0.80
N VAL A 202 -15.17 -0.70 0.55
CA VAL A 202 -15.93 0.20 1.44
C VAL A 202 -16.76 1.18 0.62
N ASP A 203 -18.01 1.36 1.00
CA ASP A 203 -18.89 2.38 0.42
C ASP A 203 -18.47 3.77 0.88
N LEU A 204 -18.40 4.69 -0.08
CA LEU A 204 -18.03 6.09 0.10
C LEU A 204 -19.25 6.99 -0.01
N ILE A 205 -19.12 8.24 0.44
CA ILE A 205 -20.20 9.22 0.35
C ILE A 205 -20.42 9.60 -1.12
N ALA A 206 -21.66 9.57 -1.59
CA ALA A 206 -22.03 9.95 -2.96
C ALA A 206 -22.78 11.29 -2.99
N ALA A 207 -22.50 12.12 -3.99
CA ALA A 207 -23.07 13.48 -4.10
C ALA A 207 -24.54 13.49 -4.49
N ARG A 208 -24.96 12.51 -5.30
CA ARG A 208 -26.31 12.43 -5.84
C ARG A 208 -27.01 11.16 -5.42
N THR A 209 -28.33 11.26 -5.29
CA THR A 209 -29.21 10.10 -5.12
C THR A 209 -29.02 9.14 -6.30
N ASN A 210 -28.80 7.85 -6.01
CA ASN A 210 -28.51 6.77 -6.98
C ASN A 210 -27.08 6.72 -7.56
N GLU A 211 -26.15 7.55 -7.09
CA GLU A 211 -24.73 7.34 -7.35
C GLU A 211 -24.14 6.36 -6.32
N HIS A 212 -23.24 5.50 -6.78
CA HIS A 212 -22.48 4.60 -5.91
C HIS A 212 -21.00 4.98 -6.04
N ARG A 213 -20.32 5.13 -4.90
CA ARG A 213 -18.87 5.32 -4.83
C ARG A 213 -18.32 4.28 -3.88
N VAL A 214 -17.30 3.55 -4.32
CA VAL A 214 -16.71 2.46 -3.54
C VAL A 214 -15.20 2.56 -3.65
N ALA A 215 -14.51 2.45 -2.52
CA ALA A 215 -13.07 2.20 -2.52
C ALA A 215 -12.80 0.71 -2.43
N TYR A 216 -11.91 0.22 -3.30
CA TYR A 216 -11.38 -1.13 -3.25
C TYR A 216 -9.92 -1.07 -2.82
N VAL A 217 -9.50 -1.96 -1.93
CA VAL A 217 -8.11 -2.04 -1.44
C VAL A 217 -7.60 -3.47 -1.58
N GLY A 218 -6.42 -3.65 -2.17
CA GLY A 218 -5.61 -4.87 -2.12
C GLY A 218 -4.40 -4.70 -1.21
N VAL A 219 -4.09 -5.72 -0.41
CA VAL A 219 -2.85 -5.77 0.39
C VAL A 219 -1.94 -6.85 -0.18
N PHE A 220 -0.68 -6.48 -0.41
CA PHE A 220 0.34 -7.35 -0.96
C PHE A 220 1.51 -7.43 0.00
N ARG A 221 2.06 -8.62 0.20
CA ARG A 221 3.33 -8.83 0.91
C ARG A 221 4.45 -8.97 -0.09
N VAL A 222 5.57 -8.29 0.15
CA VAL A 222 6.77 -8.39 -0.66
C VAL A 222 7.85 -9.12 0.13
N THR A 223 8.34 -10.23 -0.41
CA THR A 223 9.41 -11.01 0.22
C THR A 223 10.52 -11.36 -0.77
N ALA A 224 11.67 -11.77 -0.25
CA ALA A 224 12.71 -12.42 -1.04
C ALA A 224 12.58 -13.92 -0.89
N ARG A 225 12.54 -14.64 -2.02
CA ARG A 225 12.68 -16.09 -2.01
C ARG A 225 14.06 -16.41 -1.46
N PRO A 226 14.19 -17.33 -0.48
CA PRO A 226 15.51 -17.80 -0.09
C PRO A 226 16.18 -18.41 -1.33
N ALA A 227 17.45 -18.06 -1.56
CA ALA A 227 18.23 -18.68 -2.63
C ALA A 227 18.15 -20.20 -2.44
N THR A 228 17.70 -20.93 -3.45
CA THR A 228 17.80 -22.39 -3.43
C THR A 228 19.29 -22.73 -3.38
N THR A 229 19.78 -23.14 -2.21
CA THR A 229 21.12 -23.69 -2.08
C THR A 229 21.22 -24.84 -3.08
N PRO A 230 22.12 -24.80 -4.08
CA PRO A 230 22.31 -25.95 -4.94
C PRO A 230 22.70 -27.15 -4.07
N ALA A 231 22.05 -28.29 -4.31
CA ALA A 231 22.40 -29.52 -3.62
C ALA A 231 23.91 -29.77 -3.81
N PRO A 232 24.65 -30.13 -2.75
CA PRO A 232 26.06 -30.45 -2.89
C PRO A 232 26.22 -31.64 -3.87
N PRO A 233 27.33 -31.65 -4.64
CA PRO A 233 27.57 -32.61 -5.72
C PRO A 233 27.61 -34.07 -5.25
#